data_AF-A0A1Z9QWG1-F1
#
_entry.id   AF-A0A1Z9QWG1-F1
#
_cell.length_a   1.000
_cell.length_b   1.000
_cell.length_c   1.000
_cell.angle_alpha   90.00
_cell.angle_beta   90.00
_cell.angle_gamma   90.00
#
_symmetry.space_group_name_H-M   'P 1'
#
loop_
_entity.id
_entity.type
_entity.pdbx_description
1 polymer ?
#
loop_
_entity_poly.entity_id
_entity_poly.type
_entity_poly.pdbx_seq_one_letter_code
_entity_poly.pdbx_strand_id
1 'polypeptide(L)'
;MAKITHKGMWIDIKSLEGVDKRNYIICLIASCIAGGLAGFFSVTTSEQGLEIFANLKGNSAYITYAIAQIFFIYVATYTYIAVLKNQD
;
A
#
# COMPACT_ATOMS: atom_id res chain seq x y z
N MET A 1 24.21 0.61 4.71
CA MET A 1 23.67 1.91 4.27
C MET A 1 23.04 1.74 2.90
N ALA A 2 21.71 1.71 2.82
CA ALA A 2 21.04 1.54 1.52
C ALA A 2 21.17 2.84 0.71
N LYS A 3 21.41 2.69 -0.58
CA LYS A 3 21.52 3.83 -1.48
C LYS A 3 20.11 4.29 -1.81
N ILE A 4 19.71 5.43 -1.26
CA ILE A 4 18.52 6.14 -1.74
C ILE A 4 18.85 6.58 -3.18
N THR A 5 18.10 6.08 -4.15
CA THR A 5 18.25 6.43 -5.56
C THR A 5 17.23 7.49 -5.97
N HIS A 6 17.68 8.31 -6.92
CA HIS A 6 16.94 9.41 -7.56
C HIS A 6 16.25 10.39 -6.59
N LYS A 7 16.93 11.51 -6.30
CA LYS A 7 16.37 12.69 -5.62
C LYS A 7 15.70 12.41 -4.26
N GLY A 8 16.18 11.40 -3.52
CA GLY A 8 15.71 11.15 -2.15
C GLY A 8 14.40 10.37 -2.04
N MET A 9 13.83 9.87 -3.14
CA MET A 9 12.44 9.40 -3.16
C MET A 9 12.28 7.87 -3.18
N TRP A 10 13.32 7.11 -3.53
CA TRP A 10 13.24 5.63 -3.64
C TRP A 10 14.48 4.95 -3.05
N ILE A 11 14.30 3.86 -2.31
CA ILE A 11 15.43 3.02 -1.84
C ILE A 11 15.82 2.07 -2.97
N ASP A 12 17.12 1.98 -3.30
CA ASP A 12 17.62 0.97 -4.22
C ASP A 12 17.51 -0.42 -3.58
N ILE A 13 16.62 -1.26 -4.13
CA ILE A 13 16.38 -2.64 -3.66
C ILE A 13 17.68 -3.46 -3.66
N LYS A 14 18.60 -3.20 -4.60
CA LYS A 14 19.88 -3.92 -4.67
C LYS A 14 20.81 -3.58 -3.52
N SER A 15 20.63 -2.42 -2.90
CA SER A 15 21.43 -1.96 -1.77
C SER A 15 20.92 -2.45 -0.41
N LEU A 16 19.77 -3.13 -0.38
CA LEU A 16 19.19 -3.74 0.82
C LEU A 16 19.58 -5.21 0.92
N GLU A 17 19.84 -5.67 2.13
CA GLU A 17 20.19 -7.05 2.43
C GLU A 17 19.29 -7.64 3.52
N GLY A 18 19.22 -8.96 3.58
CA GLY A 18 18.52 -9.71 4.62
C GLY A 18 17.09 -9.24 4.91
N VAL A 19 16.85 -8.88 6.17
CA VAL A 19 15.52 -8.52 6.69
C VAL A 19 15.00 -7.22 6.07
N ASP A 20 15.87 -6.24 5.81
CA ASP A 20 15.45 -4.94 5.26
C ASP A 20 14.98 -5.07 3.82
N LYS A 21 15.66 -5.91 3.03
CA LYS A 21 15.22 -6.20 1.66
C LYS A 21 13.83 -6.82 1.65
N ARG A 22 13.59 -7.80 2.54
CA ARG A 22 12.28 -8.45 2.70
C ARG A 22 11.22 -7.43 3.10
N ASN A 23 11.49 -6.61 4.11
CA ASN A 23 10.55 -5.61 4.62
C ASN A 23 10.23 -4.56 3.55
N TYR A 24 11.22 -4.10 2.77
CA TYR A 24 10.99 -3.15 1.69
C TYR A 24 10.15 -3.75 0.55
N ILE A 25 10.37 -5.02 0.18
CA ILE A 25 9.53 -5.71 -0.80
C ILE A 25 8.08 -5.85 -0.28
N ILE A 26 7.90 -6.22 0.99
CA ILE A 26 6.56 -6.28 1.60
C ILE A 26 5.89 -4.90 1.58
N CYS A 27 6.64 -3.83 1.91
CA CYS A 27 6.16 -2.46 1.83
C CYS A 27 5.65 -2.12 0.42
N LEU A 28 6.43 -2.42 -0.62
CA LEU A 28 6.04 -2.15 -2.00
C LEU A 28 4.77 -2.91 -2.39
N ILE A 29 4.69 -4.21 -2.10
CA ILE A 29 3.52 -5.04 -2.42
C ILE A 29 2.27 -4.53 -1.68
N ALA A 30 2.38 -4.27 -0.38
CA ALA A 30 1.28 -3.77 0.43
C ALA A 30 0.81 -2.38 -0.05
N SER A 31 1.74 -1.51 -0.44
CA SER A 31 1.43 -0.20 -1.02
C SER A 31 0.68 -0.31 -2.34
N CYS A 32 1.10 -1.23 -3.23
CA CYS A 32 0.40 -1.49 -4.49
C CYS A 32 -1.04 -1.98 -4.26
N ILE A 33 -1.24 -2.91 -3.31
CA ILE A 33 -2.58 -3.42 -2.98
C ILE A 33 -3.46 -2.31 -2.39
N ALA A 34 -2.94 -1.54 -1.44
CA ALA A 34 -3.64 -0.41 -0.85
C ALA A 34 -4.02 0.66 -1.89
N GLY A 35 -3.10 0.95 -2.83
CA GLY A 35 -3.34 1.87 -3.95
C GLY A 35 -4.39 1.35 -4.93
N GLY A 36 -4.37 0.04 -5.24
CA GLY A 36 -5.41 -0.60 -6.05
C GLY A 36 -6.80 -0.51 -5.41
N LEU A 37 -6.88 -0.75 -4.10
CA LEU A 37 -8.12 -0.59 -3.34
C LEU A 37 -8.56 0.88 -3.29
N ALA A 38 -7.64 1.83 -3.17
CA ALA A 38 -7.96 3.26 -3.24
C ALA A 38 -8.55 3.65 -4.60
N GLY A 39 -7.99 3.12 -5.70
CA GLY A 39 -8.53 3.29 -7.04
C GLY A 39 -9.93 2.68 -7.18
N PHE A 40 -10.14 1.46 -6.67
CA PHE A 40 -11.45 0.82 -6.62
C PHE A 40 -12.48 1.68 -5.87
N PHE A 41 -12.13 2.19 -4.69
CA PHE A 41 -13.01 3.09 -3.94
C PHE A 41 -13.29 4.37 -4.71
N SER A 42 -12.28 4.99 -5.31
CA SER A 42 -12.44 6.22 -6.09
C SER A 42 -13.42 6.03 -7.26
N VAL A 43 -13.35 4.90 -7.97
CA VAL A 43 -14.28 4.57 -9.05
C VAL A 43 -15.68 4.30 -8.51
N THR A 44 -15.83 3.48 -7.47
CA THR A 44 -17.15 3.09 -6.94
C THR A 44 -17.86 4.20 -6.17
N THR A 45 -17.14 5.19 -5.65
CA THR A 45 -17.72 6.38 -5.00
C THR A 45 -17.89 7.57 -5.93
N SER A 46 -17.45 7.47 -7.19
CA SER A 46 -17.70 8.50 -8.20
C SER A 46 -19.19 8.64 -8.52
N GLU A 47 -19.60 9.76 -9.11
CA GLU A 47 -20.99 10.04 -9.46
C GLU A 47 -21.59 8.97 -10.39
N GLN A 48 -20.86 8.62 -11.47
CA GLN A 48 -21.22 7.53 -12.39
C GLN A 48 -21.13 6.15 -11.70
N GLY A 49 -20.13 5.95 -10.84
CA GLY A 49 -19.97 4.72 -10.08
C GLY A 49 -21.10 4.47 -9.09
N LEU A 50 -21.72 5.51 -8.55
CA LEU A 50 -22.81 5.39 -7.59
C LEU A 50 -24.05 4.76 -8.22
N GLU A 51 -24.32 5.06 -9.49
CA GLU A 51 -25.43 4.48 -10.25
C GLU A 51 -25.13 3.02 -10.67
N ILE A 52 -23.92 2.77 -11.18
CA ILE A 52 -23.51 1.45 -11.69
C ILE A 52 -23.29 0.44 -10.56
N PHE A 53 -22.77 0.89 -9.42
CA PHE A 53 -22.37 0.06 -8.29
C PHE A 53 -23.25 0.28 -7.04
N ALA A 54 -24.46 0.82 -7.20
CA ALA A 54 -25.39 1.10 -6.09
C ALA A 54 -25.59 -0.13 -5.16
N ASN A 55 -25.68 -1.33 -5.73
CA ASN A 55 -25.88 -2.58 -5.00
C ASN A 55 -24.62 -3.09 -4.25
N LEU A 56 -23.44 -2.54 -4.54
CA LEU A 56 -22.19 -2.94 -3.87
C LEU A 56 -21.96 -2.21 -2.54
N LYS A 57 -22.51 -1.00 -2.35
CA LYS A 57 -22.32 -0.24 -1.10
C LYS A 57 -23.02 -0.89 0.10
N GLY A 58 -24.10 -1.63 -0.12
CA GLY A 58 -24.79 -2.42 0.91
C GLY A 58 -24.17 -3.79 1.18
N ASN A 59 -23.14 -4.18 0.43
CA ASN A 59 -22.53 -5.50 0.53
C ASN A 59 -21.45 -5.52 1.61
N SER A 60 -21.48 -6.53 2.49
CA SER A 60 -20.45 -6.77 3.51
C SER A 60 -19.04 -6.88 2.91
N ALA A 61 -18.92 -7.27 1.64
CA ALA A 61 -17.67 -7.25 0.89
C ALA A 61 -17.04 -5.84 0.79
N TYR A 62 -17.85 -4.78 0.67
CA TYR A 62 -17.36 -3.41 0.56
C TYR A 62 -16.67 -2.94 1.84
N ILE A 63 -17.28 -3.23 2.99
CA ILE A 63 -16.69 -2.98 4.31
C ILE A 63 -15.40 -3.80 4.48
N THR A 64 -15.41 -5.06 4.02
CA THR A 64 -14.25 -5.93 4.06
C THR A 64 -13.08 -5.35 3.26
N TYR A 65 -13.33 -4.81 2.06
CA TYR A 65 -12.30 -4.16 1.25
C TYR A 65 -11.77 -2.88 1.89
N ALA A 66 -12.59 -2.12 2.63
CA ALA A 66 -12.15 -0.93 3.32
C ALA A 66 -11.23 -1.28 4.50
N ILE A 67 -11.59 -2.31 5.27
CA ILE A 67 -10.75 -2.85 6.34
C ILE A 67 -9.44 -3.38 5.77
N ALA A 68 -9.50 -4.12 4.66
CA ALA A 68 -8.31 -4.64 3.98
C ALA A 68 -7.38 -3.49 3.52
N GLN A 69 -7.92 -2.41 2.98
CA GLN A 69 -7.13 -1.25 2.57
C GLN A 69 -6.38 -0.65 3.75
N ILE A 70 -7.07 -0.42 4.88
CA ILE A 70 -6.46 0.13 6.11
C ILE A 70 -5.36 -0.81 6.62
N PHE A 71 -5.61 -2.12 6.61
CA PHE A 71 -4.64 -3.13 7.00
C PHE A 71 -3.38 -3.08 6.11
N PHE A 72 -3.53 -3.00 4.79
CA PHE A 72 -2.37 -2.93 3.89
C PHE A 72 -1.59 -1.62 4.03
N ILE A 73 -2.26 -0.48 4.28
CA ILE A 73 -1.58 0.79 4.61
C ILE A 73 -0.75 0.64 5.89
N TYR A 74 -1.30 0.00 6.92
CA TYR A 74 -0.59 -0.25 8.16
C TYR A 74 0.63 -1.14 7.95
N VAL A 75 0.48 -2.26 7.22
CA VAL A 75 1.59 -3.17 6.90
C VAL A 75 2.68 -2.44 6.11
N ALA A 76 2.32 -1.65 5.10
CA ALA A 76 3.27 -0.87 4.31
C ALA A 76 4.06 0.10 5.20
N THR A 77 3.36 0.85 6.04
CA THR A 77 3.96 1.84 6.93
C THR A 77 4.88 1.19 7.97
N TYR A 78 4.43 0.13 8.62
CA TYR A 78 5.20 -0.60 9.62
C TYR A 78 6.50 -1.16 9.03
N THR A 79 6.40 -1.83 7.89
CA THR A 79 7.58 -2.43 7.22
C THR A 79 8.52 -1.38 6.67
N TYR A 80 8.02 -0.24 6.20
CA TYR A 80 8.85 0.88 5.79
C TYR A 80 9.63 1.49 6.96
N ILE A 81 8.98 1.75 8.10
CA ILE A 81 9.64 2.24 9.31
C ILE A 81 10.72 1.26 9.78
N ALA A 82 10.46 -0.04 9.70
CA ALA A 82 11.46 -1.06 10.04
C ALA A 82 12.70 -0.97 9.15
N VAL A 83 12.53 -0.70 7.84
CA VAL A 83 13.66 -0.46 6.92
C VAL A 83 14.40 0.81 7.30
N LEU A 84 13.68 1.92 7.59
CA LEU A 84 14.30 3.21 7.93
C LEU A 84 15.14 3.16 9.21
N LYS A 85 14.66 2.46 10.25
CA LYS A 85 15.39 2.32 11.52
C LYS A 85 16.75 1.62 11.40
N ASN A 86 16.92 0.79 10.38
CA ASN A 86 18.15 0.03 10.14
C ASN A 86 19.08 0.72 9.13
N GLN A 87 18.76 1.96 8.71
CA GLN A 87 19.53 2.71 7.72
C GLN A 87 20.53 3.69 8.32
N ASP A 88 20.56 3.83 9.66
CA ASP A 88 21.59 4.58 10.40
C ASP A 88 22.97 3.92 10.30
#